data_AF-A0A7R9UVR5-F1
#
_entry.id   AF-A0A7R9UVR5-F1
#
_cell.length_a   1.000
_cell.length_b   1.000
_cell.length_c   1.000
_cell.angle_alpha   90.00
_cell.angle_beta   90.00
_cell.angle_gamma   90.00
#
_symmetry.space_group_name_H-M   'P 1'
#
loop_
_entity.id
_entity.type
_entity.pdbx_description
1 polymer ?
#
loop_
_entity_poly.entity_id
_entity_poly.type
_entity_poly.pdbx_seq_one_letter_code
_entity_poly.pdbx_strand_id
1 'polypeptide(L)'
;REHVQPTGPSPALLHVKMLEQITSDWYDLSVELKRDRETDICFGWVLEMWGYTLTCARHGIRHLVWQQFQIEPSATWRQNVTAEQPYIFHYTFGHEYTRDGMPMVGQVGEWSFDKRQYFGGFPASPLGEPPECAFEATKVLVSLFNEGSAASPPWRERAVTLARDTTRMQAPP
;
A
#
# COMPACT_ATOMS: atom_id res chain seq x y z
N ARG A 1 -17.08 15.89 -22.58
CA ARG A 1 -16.46 15.80 -21.24
C ARG A 1 -16.01 14.36 -21.07
N GLU A 2 -14.74 14.14 -20.79
CA GLU A 2 -14.19 12.81 -20.53
C GLU A 2 -14.82 12.24 -19.25
N HIS A 3 -15.24 10.97 -19.27
CA HIS A 3 -15.77 10.29 -18.10
C HIS A 3 -14.62 9.62 -17.35
N VAL A 4 -14.09 10.32 -16.35
CA VAL A 4 -12.98 9.86 -15.51
C VAL A 4 -13.51 8.87 -14.47
N GLN A 5 -12.99 7.63 -14.49
CA GLN A 5 -13.37 6.60 -13.52
C GLN A 5 -12.52 6.69 -12.25
N PRO A 6 -13.05 6.36 -11.06
CA PRO A 6 -12.23 6.27 -9.86
C PRO A 6 -11.33 5.02 -9.98
N THR A 7 -10.10 5.19 -10.48
CA THR A 7 -9.11 4.10 -10.44
C THR A 7 -8.30 4.22 -9.15
N GLY A 8 -8.61 3.34 -8.19
CA GLY A 8 -7.85 3.21 -6.96
C GLY A 8 -8.34 2.05 -6.07
N PRO A 9 -7.49 1.54 -5.16
CA PRO A 9 -6.04 1.38 -5.32
C PRO A 9 -5.67 0.15 -6.18
N SER A 10 -4.45 0.17 -6.71
CA SER A 10 -3.78 -0.88 -7.51
C SER A 10 -3.80 -2.24 -6.81
N PRO A 11 -3.84 -3.39 -7.54
CA PRO A 11 -3.45 -3.50 -8.93
C PRO A 11 -4.57 -3.24 -9.94
N ALA A 12 -4.19 -2.68 -11.08
CA ALA A 12 -5.00 -2.64 -12.28
C ALA A 12 -4.49 -3.68 -13.26
N LEU A 13 -5.41 -4.38 -13.92
CA LEU A 13 -5.09 -5.28 -15.03
C LEU A 13 -5.45 -4.60 -16.34
N LEU A 14 -4.48 -4.52 -17.25
CA LEU A 14 -4.64 -3.91 -18.56
C LEU A 14 -3.97 -4.77 -19.63
N HIS A 15 -4.61 -4.91 -20.79
CA HIS A 15 -4.00 -5.61 -21.91
C HIS A 15 -2.77 -4.82 -22.41
N VAL A 16 -1.68 -5.52 -22.74
CA VAL A 16 -0.41 -4.87 -23.16
C VAL A 16 -0.59 -3.88 -24.30
N LYS A 17 -1.44 -4.19 -25.30
CA LYS A 17 -1.76 -3.25 -26.39
C LYS A 17 -2.47 -1.97 -25.96
N MET A 18 -3.29 -2.02 -24.92
CA MET A 18 -3.90 -0.83 -24.34
C MET A 18 -2.89 -0.02 -23.53
N LEU A 19 -1.96 -0.69 -22.84
CA LEU A 19 -0.86 -0.01 -22.16
C LEU A 19 0.05 0.72 -23.16
N GLU A 20 0.44 0.07 -24.25
CA GLU A 20 1.22 0.67 -25.35
C GLU A 20 0.54 1.93 -25.90
N GLN A 21 -0.79 1.93 -26.04
CA GLN A 21 -1.57 3.08 -26.54
C GLN A 21 -1.46 4.32 -25.65
N ILE A 22 -1.43 4.14 -24.32
CA ILE A 22 -1.46 5.25 -23.38
C ILE A 22 -0.09 5.65 -22.83
N THR A 23 0.96 4.83 -23.02
CA THR A 23 2.23 5.00 -22.30
C THR A 23 2.87 6.37 -22.54
N SER A 24 2.91 6.84 -23.79
CA SER A 24 3.50 8.15 -24.11
C SER A 24 2.69 9.29 -23.49
N ASP A 25 1.38 9.30 -23.71
CA ASP A 25 0.49 10.36 -23.22
C ASP A 25 0.41 10.37 -21.68
N TRP A 26 0.44 9.19 -21.05
CA TRP A 26 0.48 9.06 -19.60
C TRP A 26 1.79 9.62 -19.04
N TYR A 27 2.94 9.32 -19.66
CA TYR A 27 4.22 9.89 -19.27
C TYR A 27 4.21 11.42 -19.38
N ASP A 28 3.83 11.94 -20.55
CA ASP A 28 3.84 13.38 -20.82
C ASP A 28 2.90 14.12 -19.86
N LEU A 29 1.70 13.59 -19.65
CA LEU A 29 0.74 14.16 -18.71
C LEU A 29 1.25 14.10 -17.27
N SER A 30 1.90 13.00 -16.85
CA SER A 30 2.44 12.90 -15.48
C SER A 30 3.55 13.93 -15.24
N VAL A 31 4.39 14.18 -16.24
CA VAL A 31 5.43 15.23 -16.17
C VAL A 31 4.81 16.63 -16.15
N GLU A 32 3.78 16.87 -16.96
CA GLU A 32 3.02 18.14 -16.96
C GLU A 32 2.39 18.40 -15.59
N LEU A 33 1.67 17.43 -15.04
CA LEU A 33 1.04 17.48 -13.72
C LEU A 33 2.07 17.75 -12.61
N LYS A 34 3.28 17.15 -12.70
CA LYS A 34 4.35 17.38 -11.73
C LYS A 34 4.98 18.77 -11.83
N ARG A 35 4.99 19.37 -13.02
CA ARG A 35 5.52 20.73 -13.25
C ARG A 35 4.55 21.82 -12.84
N ASP A 36 3.26 21.51 -12.85
CA ASP A 36 2.24 22.42 -12.38
C ASP A 36 2.23 22.49 -10.84
N ARG A 37 2.43 23.70 -10.31
CA ARG A 37 2.59 23.92 -8.86
C ARG A 37 1.32 23.60 -8.09
N GLU A 38 0.15 23.95 -8.62
CA GLU A 38 -1.13 23.71 -7.95
C GLU A 38 -1.40 22.22 -7.87
N THR A 39 -1.23 21.52 -8.99
CA THR A 39 -1.39 20.07 -9.09
C THR A 39 -0.42 19.32 -8.19
N ASP A 40 0.87 19.69 -8.16
CA ASP A 40 1.84 19.03 -7.30
C ASP A 40 1.52 19.20 -5.81
N ILE A 41 1.09 20.40 -5.39
CA ILE A 41 0.65 20.65 -4.02
C ILE A 41 -0.60 19.82 -3.68
N CYS A 42 -1.56 19.72 -4.61
CA CYS A 42 -2.83 19.04 -4.36
C CYS A 42 -2.70 17.51 -4.33
N PHE A 43 -1.91 16.93 -5.24
CA PHE A 43 -1.90 15.48 -5.46
C PHE A 43 -0.57 14.80 -5.11
N GLY A 44 0.52 15.57 -5.03
CA GLY A 44 1.84 15.06 -4.66
C GLY A 44 2.23 13.80 -5.41
N TRP A 45 2.73 12.80 -4.70
CA TRP A 45 3.20 11.54 -5.28
C TRP A 45 2.10 10.70 -5.96
N VAL A 46 0.81 10.99 -5.72
CA VAL A 46 -0.32 10.25 -6.31
C VAL A 46 -0.68 10.78 -7.71
N LEU A 47 -0.08 11.89 -8.16
CA LEU A 47 -0.40 12.51 -9.45
C LEU A 47 -0.23 11.57 -10.65
N GLU A 48 0.69 10.61 -10.58
CA GLU A 48 0.91 9.66 -11.66
C GLU A 48 -0.33 8.75 -11.87
N MET A 49 -1.03 8.40 -10.79
CA MET A 49 -2.28 7.61 -10.84
C MET A 49 -3.42 8.43 -11.46
N TRP A 50 -3.43 9.76 -11.22
CA TRP A 50 -4.34 10.67 -11.91
C TRP A 50 -4.01 10.79 -13.39
N GLY A 51 -2.72 10.92 -13.73
CA GLY A 51 -2.25 10.90 -15.11
C GLY A 51 -2.71 9.63 -15.85
N TYR A 52 -2.57 8.46 -15.23
CA TYR A 52 -3.05 7.19 -15.77
C TYR A 52 -4.56 7.24 -16.05
N THR A 53 -5.35 7.62 -15.05
CA THR A 53 -6.81 7.65 -15.14
C THR A 53 -7.31 8.59 -16.25
N LEU A 54 -6.72 9.79 -16.32
CA LEU A 54 -7.08 10.80 -17.32
C LEU A 54 -6.70 10.34 -18.72
N THR A 55 -5.51 9.77 -18.90
CA THR A 55 -5.10 9.24 -20.19
C THR A 55 -5.96 8.05 -20.61
N CYS A 56 -6.31 7.12 -19.71
CA CYS A 56 -7.28 6.07 -20.03
C CYS A 56 -8.62 6.65 -20.49
N ALA A 57 -9.14 7.67 -19.80
CA ALA A 57 -10.39 8.33 -20.18
C ALA A 57 -10.31 8.99 -21.57
N ARG A 58 -9.18 9.64 -21.91
CA ARG A 58 -8.91 10.24 -23.23
C ARG A 58 -8.89 9.20 -24.34
N HIS A 59 -8.34 8.02 -24.07
CA HIS A 59 -8.24 6.90 -25.02
C HIS A 59 -9.47 5.97 -25.02
N GLY A 60 -10.50 6.28 -24.23
CA GLY A 60 -11.72 5.47 -24.14
C GLY A 60 -11.52 4.12 -23.44
N ILE A 61 -10.41 3.93 -22.72
CA ILE A 61 -10.14 2.73 -21.93
C ILE A 61 -10.97 2.77 -20.66
N ARG A 62 -11.68 1.68 -20.39
CA ARG A 62 -12.62 1.55 -19.27
C ARG A 62 -12.19 0.42 -18.35
N HIS A 63 -12.37 0.64 -17.05
CA HIS A 63 -12.05 -0.29 -15.98
C HIS A 63 -13.32 -0.92 -15.42
N LEU A 64 -13.20 -2.19 -15.03
CA LEU A 64 -14.16 -2.88 -14.17
C LEU A 64 -13.66 -2.78 -12.73
N VAL A 65 -14.47 -2.18 -11.84
CA VAL A 65 -14.17 -2.17 -10.41
C VAL A 65 -14.66 -3.47 -9.79
N TRP A 66 -13.75 -4.29 -9.29
CA TRP A 66 -14.06 -5.57 -8.66
C TRP A 66 -13.57 -5.59 -7.21
N GLN A 67 -14.51 -5.46 -6.26
CA GLN A 67 -14.19 -5.32 -4.84
C GLN A 67 -13.41 -6.51 -4.26
N GLN A 68 -13.66 -7.73 -4.73
CA GLN A 68 -12.95 -8.92 -4.24
C GLN A 68 -11.52 -9.03 -4.80
N PHE A 69 -11.14 -8.19 -5.75
CA PHE A 69 -9.80 -8.29 -6.34
C PHE A 69 -8.71 -7.95 -5.33
N GLN A 70 -8.94 -6.91 -4.51
CA GLN A 70 -7.99 -6.47 -3.49
C GLN A 70 -8.68 -5.79 -2.29
N ILE A 71 -8.11 -5.98 -1.10
CA ILE A 71 -8.28 -5.08 0.06
C ILE A 71 -6.99 -4.32 0.39
N GLU A 72 -7.14 -3.15 1.04
CA GLU A 72 -6.03 -2.32 1.49
C GLU A 72 -6.32 -1.75 2.90
N PRO A 73 -6.28 -2.62 3.92
CA PRO A 73 -6.59 -2.23 5.29
C PRO A 73 -5.46 -1.40 5.91
N SER A 74 -5.79 -0.71 7.00
CA SER A 74 -4.81 -0.03 7.86
C SER A 74 -5.29 -0.06 9.32
N ALA A 75 -4.50 0.51 10.23
CA ALA A 75 -4.94 0.68 11.61
C ALA A 75 -6.22 1.53 11.75
N THR A 76 -6.50 2.43 10.80
CA THR A 76 -7.69 3.31 10.84
C THR A 76 -8.75 3.01 9.80
N TRP A 77 -8.41 2.21 8.79
CA TRP A 77 -9.35 1.75 7.79
C TRP A 77 -9.70 0.29 8.03
N ARG A 78 -10.85 0.07 8.68
CA ARG A 78 -11.35 -1.26 8.99
C ARG A 78 -11.97 -1.89 7.74
N GLN A 79 -11.32 -2.91 7.21
CA GLN A 79 -11.88 -3.84 6.22
C GLN A 79 -11.98 -5.24 6.83
N ASN A 80 -13.02 -5.98 6.44
CA ASN A 80 -13.28 -7.32 6.97
C ASN A 80 -12.84 -8.36 5.93
N VAL A 81 -11.66 -8.94 6.16
CA VAL A 81 -11.04 -9.86 5.19
C VAL A 81 -11.91 -11.11 4.99
N THR A 82 -12.48 -11.63 6.08
CA THR A 82 -13.31 -12.84 6.06
C THR A 82 -14.62 -12.64 5.31
N ALA A 83 -15.23 -11.46 5.42
CA ALA A 83 -16.46 -11.12 4.72
C ALA A 83 -16.20 -10.77 3.25
N GLU A 84 -15.13 -10.02 2.97
CA GLU A 84 -14.80 -9.55 1.63
C GLU A 84 -14.16 -10.65 0.76
N GLN A 85 -13.49 -11.63 1.38
CA GLN A 85 -12.78 -12.75 0.73
C GLN A 85 -11.93 -12.30 -0.47
N PRO A 86 -10.97 -11.38 -0.26
CA PRO A 86 -10.20 -10.83 -1.36
C PRO A 86 -9.12 -11.78 -1.85
N TYR A 87 -8.81 -11.68 -3.14
CA TYR A 87 -7.70 -12.42 -3.75
C TYR A 87 -6.32 -11.81 -3.41
N ILE A 88 -6.26 -10.50 -3.16
CA ILE A 88 -5.03 -9.77 -2.87
C ILE A 88 -5.18 -8.98 -1.58
N PHE A 89 -4.19 -9.13 -0.68
CA PHE A 89 -4.04 -8.29 0.50
C PHE A 89 -2.92 -7.28 0.25
N HIS A 90 -3.25 -6.00 0.13
CA HIS A 90 -2.27 -4.94 -0.10
C HIS A 90 -1.93 -4.21 1.21
N TYR A 91 -0.69 -4.36 1.68
CA TYR A 91 -0.22 -3.80 2.96
C TYR A 91 0.53 -2.46 2.76
N THR A 92 -0.12 -1.46 2.16
CA THR A 92 0.48 -0.12 1.94
C THR A 92 0.70 0.67 3.21
N PHE A 93 -0.30 0.65 4.10
CA PHE A 93 -0.37 1.52 5.26
C PHE A 93 0.14 0.80 6.51
N GLY A 94 0.71 1.58 7.43
CA GLY A 94 1.13 1.08 8.72
C GLY A 94 -0.05 0.58 9.56
N HIS A 95 0.16 -0.53 10.24
CA HIS A 95 -0.72 -1.06 11.27
C HIS A 95 -0.10 -0.69 12.62
N GLU A 96 -0.49 0.49 13.12
CA GLU A 96 0.07 1.10 14.33
C GLU A 96 -0.96 1.08 15.46
N TYR A 97 -0.60 0.52 16.61
CA TYR A 97 -1.49 0.37 17.76
C TYR A 97 -0.79 0.70 19.07
N THR A 98 -1.54 1.21 20.05
CA THR A 98 -1.11 1.19 21.46
C THR A 98 -1.14 -0.25 22.01
N ARG A 99 -0.59 -0.48 23.21
CA ARG A 99 -0.69 -1.75 23.94
C ARG A 99 -2.13 -2.11 24.28
N ASP A 100 -2.94 -1.09 24.58
CA ASP A 100 -4.38 -1.23 24.79
C ASP A 100 -5.16 -1.36 23.46
N GLY A 101 -4.42 -1.41 22.34
CA GLY A 101 -4.85 -1.61 20.95
C GLY A 101 -5.74 -0.54 20.36
N MET A 102 -5.55 0.70 20.79
CA MET A 102 -6.09 1.86 20.09
C MET A 102 -5.27 2.13 18.82
N PRO A 103 -5.91 2.32 17.65
CA PRO A 103 -5.19 2.60 16.42
C PRO A 103 -4.52 3.98 16.46
N MET A 104 -3.34 4.08 15.86
CA MET A 104 -2.53 5.29 15.82
C MET A 104 -2.34 5.77 14.38
N VAL A 105 -2.34 7.09 14.18
CA VAL A 105 -2.19 7.73 12.86
C VAL A 105 -1.02 8.69 12.89
N GLY A 106 -0.17 8.62 11.86
CA GLY A 106 0.94 9.56 11.69
C GLY A 106 2.09 9.38 12.68
N GLN A 107 2.07 8.33 13.48
CA GLN A 107 3.13 7.98 14.43
C GLN A 107 3.26 6.47 14.59
N VAL A 108 4.46 6.03 14.98
CA VAL A 108 4.74 4.63 15.27
C VAL A 108 4.07 4.23 16.58
N GLY A 109 3.32 3.13 16.54
CA GLY A 109 2.63 2.56 17.69
C GLY A 109 3.55 1.77 18.61
N GLU A 110 3.02 1.39 19.78
CA GLU A 110 3.71 0.49 20.71
C GLU A 110 3.78 -0.94 20.14
N TRP A 111 2.73 -1.34 19.43
CA TRP A 111 2.81 -2.42 18.44
C TRP A 111 2.72 -1.81 17.05
N SER A 112 3.61 -2.25 16.16
CA SER A 112 3.80 -1.63 14.87
C SER A 112 4.12 -2.65 13.80
N PHE A 113 3.43 -2.53 12.67
CA PHE A 113 3.84 -3.14 11.43
C PHE A 113 3.72 -2.11 10.29
N ASP A 114 4.84 -1.62 9.79
CA ASP A 114 4.91 -0.87 8.53
C ASP A 114 6.04 -1.45 7.67
N LYS A 115 5.75 -1.79 6.42
CA LYS A 115 6.74 -2.33 5.47
C LYS A 115 7.98 -1.43 5.32
N ARG A 116 7.84 -0.13 5.53
CA ARG A 116 8.91 0.88 5.49
C ARG A 116 9.96 0.68 6.57
N GLN A 117 9.66 -0.08 7.62
CA GLN A 117 10.63 -0.43 8.68
C GLN A 117 11.64 -1.49 8.22
N TYR A 118 11.36 -2.17 7.11
CA TYR A 118 12.08 -3.36 6.65
C TYR A 118 12.85 -3.13 5.34
N PHE A 119 13.18 -1.87 4.98
CA PHE A 119 13.99 -1.58 3.78
C PHE A 119 15.37 -2.27 3.79
N GLY A 120 15.93 -2.54 4.97
CA GLY A 120 17.27 -3.11 5.15
C GLY A 120 17.30 -4.64 5.29
N GLY A 121 16.16 -5.32 5.35
CA GLY A 121 16.09 -6.77 5.49
C GLY A 121 14.74 -7.26 5.97
N PHE A 122 14.61 -8.55 6.23
CA PHE A 122 13.31 -9.16 6.51
C PHE A 122 12.79 -8.81 7.91
N PRO A 123 11.45 -8.71 8.09
CA PRO A 123 10.83 -8.71 9.40
C PRO A 123 11.26 -9.92 10.25
N ALA A 124 11.14 -9.78 11.57
CA ALA A 124 11.27 -10.91 12.48
C ALA A 124 10.31 -12.05 12.08
N SER A 125 10.74 -13.30 12.28
CA SER A 125 9.91 -14.48 12.09
C SER A 125 9.94 -15.33 13.35
N PRO A 126 8.80 -15.51 14.05
CA PRO A 126 7.51 -14.88 13.75
C PRO A 126 7.51 -13.38 14.05
N LEU A 127 6.63 -12.64 13.39
CA LEU A 127 6.17 -11.33 13.83
C LEU A 127 5.51 -11.44 15.21
N GLY A 128 5.63 -10.39 16.02
CA GLY A 128 4.95 -10.31 17.31
C GLY A 128 3.43 -10.23 17.15
N GLU A 129 2.69 -10.89 18.03
CA GLU A 129 1.24 -10.87 18.03
C GLU A 129 0.69 -9.45 18.20
N PRO A 130 -0.32 -9.04 17.41
CA PRO A 130 -0.96 -7.73 17.56
C PRO A 130 -1.80 -7.68 18.84
N PRO A 131 -2.14 -6.48 19.34
CA PRO A 131 -3.07 -6.32 20.46
C PRO A 131 -4.40 -7.04 20.23
N GLU A 132 -5.04 -7.51 21.30
CA GLU A 132 -6.27 -8.30 21.21
C GLU A 132 -7.40 -7.56 20.48
N CYS A 133 -7.51 -6.24 20.67
CA CYS A 133 -8.50 -5.39 20.01
C CYS A 133 -8.07 -4.86 18.65
N ALA A 134 -6.90 -5.26 18.13
CA ALA A 134 -6.50 -4.94 16.76
C ALA A 134 -7.54 -5.46 15.75
N PHE A 135 -7.67 -4.75 14.64
CA PHE A 135 -8.61 -5.14 13.59
C PHE A 135 -8.25 -6.49 13.00
N GLU A 136 -9.26 -7.21 12.55
CA GLU A 136 -9.14 -8.53 11.92
C GLU A 136 -8.08 -8.53 10.81
N ALA A 137 -8.08 -7.52 9.95
CA ALA A 137 -7.10 -7.38 8.89
C ALA A 137 -5.64 -7.38 9.38
N THR A 138 -5.35 -6.75 10.53
CA THR A 138 -4.02 -6.78 11.15
C THR A 138 -3.66 -8.19 11.58
N LYS A 139 -4.60 -8.93 12.18
CA LYS A 139 -4.39 -10.31 12.62
C LYS A 139 -4.15 -11.24 11.43
N VAL A 140 -4.93 -11.07 10.36
CA VAL A 140 -4.76 -11.83 9.10
C VAL A 140 -3.40 -11.53 8.47
N LEU A 141 -3.00 -10.26 8.40
CA LEU A 141 -1.69 -9.86 7.89
C LEU A 141 -0.54 -10.55 8.64
N VAL A 142 -0.57 -10.50 9.98
CA VAL A 142 0.43 -11.14 10.83
C VAL A 142 0.45 -12.66 10.60
N SER A 143 -0.72 -13.29 10.52
CA SER A 143 -0.83 -14.73 10.23
C SER A 143 -0.20 -15.09 8.88
N LEU A 144 -0.51 -14.35 7.82
CA LEU A 144 0.01 -14.58 6.46
C LEU A 144 1.53 -14.39 6.40
N PHE A 145 2.07 -13.35 7.05
CA PHE A 145 3.51 -13.14 7.15
C PHE A 145 4.21 -14.26 7.93
N ASN A 146 3.62 -14.71 9.03
CA ASN A 146 4.17 -15.79 9.86
C ASN A 146 4.16 -17.13 9.11
N GLU A 147 3.07 -17.44 8.40
CA GLU A 147 2.98 -18.62 7.54
C GLU A 147 4.03 -18.57 6.42
N GLY A 148 4.06 -17.47 5.66
CA GLY A 148 4.98 -17.32 4.53
C GLY A 148 6.46 -17.32 4.95
N SER A 149 6.80 -16.66 6.06
CA SER A 149 8.16 -16.64 6.59
C SER A 149 8.59 -18.01 7.15
N ALA A 150 7.69 -18.75 7.80
CA ALA A 150 7.98 -20.10 8.27
C ALA A 150 8.25 -21.08 7.12
N ALA A 151 7.57 -20.90 6.00
CA ALA A 151 7.72 -21.72 4.79
C ALA A 151 8.94 -21.35 3.92
N SER A 152 9.61 -20.22 4.17
CA SER A 152 10.70 -19.69 3.32
C SER A 152 12.09 -19.83 3.98
N PRO A 153 12.98 -20.74 3.50
CA PRO A 153 14.31 -20.94 4.07
C PRO A 153 15.21 -19.68 4.13
N PRO A 154 15.29 -18.85 3.07
CA PRO A 154 16.11 -17.62 3.09
C PRO A 154 15.68 -16.58 4.13
N TRP A 155 14.44 -16.66 4.64
CA TRP A 155 13.96 -15.74 5.66
C TRP A 155 14.71 -15.90 6.99
N ARG A 156 15.14 -17.13 7.31
CA ARG A 156 15.85 -17.46 8.55
C ARG A 156 17.30 -16.96 8.57
N GLU A 157 17.90 -16.79 7.40
CA GLU A 157 19.32 -16.45 7.26
C GLU A 157 19.59 -14.93 7.23
N ARG A 158 18.54 -14.10 7.07
CA ARG A 158 18.67 -12.64 6.84
C ARG A 158 17.77 -11.78 7.73
N ALA A 159 17.25 -12.31 8.84
CA ALA A 159 16.49 -11.50 9.79
C ALA A 159 17.42 -10.43 10.40
N VAL A 160 17.10 -9.15 10.18
CA VAL A 160 17.86 -8.05 10.78
C VAL A 160 17.43 -7.93 12.23
N THR A 161 18.37 -8.10 13.15
CA THR A 161 18.16 -7.70 14.54
C THR A 161 18.04 -6.18 14.56
N LEU A 162 16.84 -5.64 14.77
CA LEU A 162 16.62 -4.21 14.97
C LEU A 162 17.25 -3.78 16.30
N ALA A 163 18.57 -3.56 16.32
CA ALA A 163 19.18 -2.68 17.28
C ALA A 163 18.82 -1.25 16.87
N ARG A 164 18.05 -0.59 17.74
CA ARG A 164 17.59 0.79 17.64
C ARG A 164 18.74 1.71 17.21
N ASP A 165 18.63 2.31 16.03
CA ASP A 165 19.37 3.52 15.71
C ASP A 165 18.38 4.56 15.17
N THR A 166 17.74 5.27 16.10
CA THR A 166 16.68 6.26 15.86
C THR A 166 17.20 7.59 15.33
N THR A 167 18.45 7.68 14.84
CA THR A 167 19.07 8.96 14.51
C THR A 167 18.94 9.38 13.03
N ARG A 168 18.25 8.62 12.16
CA ARG A 168 18.20 8.94 10.72
C ARG A 168 16.83 9.26 10.09
N MET A 169 15.75 9.34 10.85
CA MET A 169 14.42 9.70 10.32
C MET A 169 13.97 11.13 10.62
N GLN A 170 14.91 12.07 10.76
CA GLN A 170 14.62 13.51 10.66
C GLN A 170 15.28 14.09 9.41
N ALA A 171 14.73 13.72 8.26
CA ALA A 171 14.83 14.54 7.06
C ALA A 171 13.45 14.51 6.40
N PRO A 172 12.71 15.63 6.37
CA PRO A 172 11.44 15.68 5.68
C PRO A 172 11.69 15.66 4.15
N PRO A 173 10.77 15.13 3.34
CA PRO A 173 10.62 15.61 1.97
C PRO A 173 10.10 17.06 1.96
#